data_AF-A0A1A8VFH6-F1
#
_entry.id   AF-A0A1A8VFH6-F1
#
_cell.length_a   1.000
_cell.length_b   1.000
_cell.length_c   1.000
_cell.angle_alpha   90.00
_cell.angle_beta   90.00
_cell.angle_gamma   90.00
#
_symmetry.space_group_name_H-M   'P 1'
#
loop_
_entity.id
_entity.type
_entity.pdbx_description
1 polymer ?
#
loop_
_entity_poly.entity_id
_entity_poly.type
_entity_poly.pdbx_seq_one_letter_code
_entity_poly.pdbx_strand_id
1 'polypeptide(L)'
;MFSATSSLSVDSGFLTYLYLINFLEMIAGIETRLFEGEDGKGKMPKYSINDLDNGLFRAAGEIFAVSLAQGGPAPKILQEWCYDFLLTGNLETVDVKDVHDQELSSLIQMVEEVEDLSSCTEQIINCGYTGPINKDNKDKIKRAIMLHSAARRTLMLRQLREGLQLYGLMGVMEKNRQLCRDLFVAGNSDEVN
;
A
#
# COMPACT_ATOMS: atom_id res chain seq x y z
N MET A 1 25.15 -15.62 -50.74
CA MET A 1 23.94 -14.79 -50.89
C MET A 1 23.05 -15.12 -49.71
N PHE A 2 22.83 -14.14 -48.83
CA PHE A 2 22.08 -14.25 -47.57
C PHE A 2 20.64 -14.74 -47.80
N SER A 3 20.16 -15.63 -46.92
CA SER A 3 18.83 -15.51 -46.29
C SER A 3 18.70 -16.56 -45.19
N ALA A 4 19.05 -16.17 -43.96
CA ALA A 4 18.75 -16.91 -42.74
C ALA A 4 18.40 -15.88 -41.66
N THR A 5 17.32 -15.14 -41.87
CA THR A 5 16.73 -14.22 -40.88
C THR A 5 15.22 -14.14 -41.09
N SER A 6 14.47 -15.13 -40.62
CA SER A 6 13.00 -15.03 -40.57
C SER A 6 12.33 -15.81 -39.43
N SER A 7 13.07 -16.50 -38.55
CA SER A 7 12.48 -17.18 -37.39
C SER A 7 12.66 -16.47 -36.04
N LEU A 8 13.65 -15.58 -35.89
CA LEU A 8 13.93 -14.89 -34.62
C LEU A 8 12.97 -13.74 -34.28
N SER A 9 12.22 -13.21 -35.25
CA SER A 9 11.33 -12.06 -35.05
C SER A 9 9.93 -12.42 -34.55
N VAL A 10 9.46 -13.65 -34.82
CA VAL A 10 8.11 -14.10 -34.43
C VAL A 10 8.08 -14.56 -32.97
N ASP A 11 9.18 -15.12 -32.45
CA ASP A 11 9.28 -15.60 -31.07
C ASP A 11 9.50 -14.47 -30.04
N SER A 12 10.25 -13.41 -30.39
CA SER A 12 10.54 -12.31 -29.44
C SER A 12 9.28 -11.53 -29.03
N GLY A 13 8.33 -11.34 -29.96
CA GLY A 13 7.07 -10.69 -29.66
C GLY A 13 6.24 -11.52 -28.69
N PHE A 14 6.05 -12.81 -28.99
CA PHE A 14 5.29 -13.74 -28.14
C PHE A 14 5.89 -13.89 -26.74
N LEU A 15 7.22 -14.01 -26.63
CA LEU A 15 7.92 -14.07 -25.34
C LEU A 15 7.72 -12.80 -24.52
N THR A 16 7.70 -11.63 -25.17
CA THR A 16 7.43 -10.35 -24.50
C THR A 16 5.98 -10.27 -24.00
N TYR A 17 5.02 -10.70 -24.82
CA TYR A 17 3.60 -10.78 -24.41
C TYR A 17 3.39 -11.72 -23.23
N LEU A 18 3.96 -12.93 -23.30
CA LEU A 18 3.87 -13.92 -22.22
C LEU A 18 4.53 -13.40 -20.93
N TYR A 19 5.67 -12.73 -21.04
CA TYR A 19 6.33 -12.07 -19.91
C TYR A 19 5.41 -11.03 -19.24
N LEU A 20 4.80 -10.13 -20.01
CA LEU A 20 3.92 -9.09 -19.49
C LEU A 20 2.69 -9.67 -18.78
N ILE A 21 2.08 -10.72 -19.36
CA ILE A 21 0.92 -11.39 -18.77
C ILE A 21 1.29 -12.05 -17.44
N ASN A 22 2.41 -12.78 -17.38
CA ASN A 22 2.84 -13.43 -16.14
C ASN A 22 3.13 -12.42 -15.01
N PHE A 23 3.76 -11.28 -15.33
CA PHE A 23 3.99 -10.24 -14.33
C PHE A 23 2.70 -9.57 -13.87
N LEU A 24 1.74 -9.38 -14.78
CA LEU A 24 0.43 -8.84 -14.42
C LEU A 24 -0.32 -9.78 -13.46
N GLU A 25 -0.34 -11.08 -13.77
CA GLU A 25 -0.94 -12.11 -12.91
C GLU A 25 -0.24 -12.21 -11.54
N MET A 26 1.09 -12.11 -11.53
CA MET A 26 1.87 -12.12 -10.30
C MET A 26 1.57 -10.89 -9.43
N ILE A 27 1.48 -9.69 -10.02
CA ILE A 27 1.10 -8.47 -9.30
C ILE A 27 -0.33 -8.60 -8.76
N ALA A 28 -1.28 -9.12 -9.54
CA ALA A 28 -2.65 -9.36 -9.07
C ALA A 28 -2.71 -10.39 -7.92
N GLY A 29 -1.90 -11.46 -7.99
CA GLY A 29 -1.76 -12.43 -6.91
C GLY A 29 -1.15 -11.83 -5.64
N ILE A 30 -0.16 -10.95 -5.79
CA ILE A 30 0.43 -10.18 -4.68
C ILE A 30 -0.61 -9.25 -4.07
N GLU A 31 -1.34 -8.51 -4.88
CA GLU A 31 -2.39 -7.59 -4.45
C GLU A 31 -3.44 -8.32 -3.62
N THR A 32 -4.01 -9.40 -4.15
CA THR A 32 -5.06 -10.17 -3.48
C THR A 32 -4.58 -10.82 -2.18
N ARG A 33 -3.33 -11.28 -2.12
CA ARG A 33 -2.78 -11.92 -0.94
C ARG A 33 -2.37 -10.92 0.13
N LEU A 34 -1.57 -9.92 -0.23
CA LEU A 34 -0.81 -9.08 0.71
C LEU A 34 -1.43 -7.70 0.95
N PHE A 35 -2.41 -7.27 0.15
CA PHE A 35 -3.00 -5.95 0.27
C PHE A 35 -4.53 -6.05 0.48
N GLU A 36 -5.08 -5.14 1.27
CA GLU A 36 -6.52 -4.99 1.50
C GLU A 36 -6.93 -3.53 1.28
N GLY A 37 -8.23 -3.26 1.24
CA GLY A 37 -8.78 -1.92 0.96
C GLY A 37 -9.89 -1.99 -0.07
N GLU A 38 -10.63 -0.89 -0.19
CA GLU A 38 -11.73 -0.75 -1.14
C GLU A 38 -11.22 -0.56 -2.57
N ASP A 39 -11.89 -1.23 -3.52
CA ASP A 39 -11.58 -1.05 -4.94
C ASP A 39 -11.78 0.42 -5.34
N GLY A 40 -10.85 0.95 -6.14
CA GLY A 40 -10.85 2.34 -6.61
C GLY A 40 -10.26 3.38 -5.63
N LYS A 41 -10.01 3.03 -4.36
CA LYS A 41 -9.37 3.94 -3.37
C LYS A 41 -7.90 3.61 -3.08
N GLY A 42 -7.37 2.60 -3.76
CA GLY A 42 -6.08 2.01 -3.45
C GLY A 42 -6.14 1.14 -2.20
N LYS A 43 -5.04 0.40 -1.99
CA LYS A 43 -4.91 -0.63 -0.98
C LYS A 43 -3.69 -0.38 -0.10
N MET A 44 -3.71 -0.95 1.09
CA MET A 44 -2.61 -0.93 2.04
C MET A 44 -2.25 -2.36 2.43
N PRO A 45 -1.05 -2.59 2.98
CA PRO A 45 -0.66 -3.92 3.41
C PRO A 45 -1.67 -4.51 4.41
N LYS A 46 -2.03 -5.77 4.21
CA LYS A 46 -2.74 -6.55 5.21
C LYS A 46 -1.89 -6.69 6.46
N TYR A 47 -2.55 -6.62 7.62
CA TYR A 47 -1.88 -6.91 8.86
C TYR A 47 -1.71 -8.44 9.04
N SER A 48 -0.62 -8.99 8.51
CA SER A 48 -0.25 -10.41 8.64
C SER A 48 1.19 -10.56 9.13
N ILE A 49 1.35 -11.02 10.37
CA ILE A 49 2.67 -11.32 10.94
C ILE A 49 3.31 -12.54 10.26
N ASN A 50 2.49 -13.51 9.83
CA ASN A 50 3.00 -14.69 9.13
C ASN A 50 3.59 -14.31 7.76
N ASP A 51 2.92 -13.45 7.00
CA ASP A 51 3.44 -13.02 5.70
C ASP A 51 4.65 -12.08 5.86
N LEU A 52 4.68 -11.28 6.94
CA LEU A 52 5.83 -10.47 7.33
C LEU A 52 7.04 -11.34 7.68
N ASP A 53 6.87 -12.34 8.54
CA ASP A 53 7.95 -13.25 8.98
C ASP A 53 8.51 -14.06 7.81
N ASN A 54 7.64 -14.50 6.90
CA ASN A 54 8.02 -15.19 5.66
C ASN A 54 8.68 -14.28 4.61
N GLY A 55 8.82 -12.97 4.88
CA GLY A 55 9.48 -12.05 3.95
C GLY A 55 8.67 -11.68 2.71
N LEU A 56 7.35 -11.93 2.70
CA LEU A 56 6.55 -11.81 1.49
C LEU A 56 6.37 -10.36 1.02
N PHE A 57 6.36 -9.39 1.93
CA PHE A 57 6.30 -7.98 1.52
C PHE A 57 7.60 -7.53 0.86
N ARG A 58 8.74 -8.08 1.29
CA ARG A 58 10.03 -7.82 0.63
C ARG A 58 10.04 -8.41 -0.76
N ALA A 59 9.63 -9.67 -0.90
CA ALA A 59 9.51 -10.33 -2.19
C ALA A 59 8.59 -9.54 -3.15
N ALA A 60 7.47 -9.02 -2.64
CA ALA A 60 6.58 -8.14 -3.42
C ALA A 60 7.30 -6.87 -3.89
N GLY A 61 8.09 -6.22 -3.02
CA GLY A 61 8.89 -5.05 -3.39
C GLY A 61 9.95 -5.35 -4.44
N GLU A 62 10.63 -6.49 -4.33
CA GLU A 62 11.61 -6.96 -5.31
C GLU A 62 10.94 -7.21 -6.67
N ILE A 63 9.77 -7.86 -6.67
CA ILE A 63 8.97 -8.10 -7.87
C ILE A 63 8.53 -6.79 -8.53
N PHE A 64 8.07 -5.81 -7.75
CA PHE A 64 7.72 -4.49 -8.28
C PHE A 64 8.93 -3.80 -8.90
N ALA A 65 10.09 -3.88 -8.25
CA ALA A 65 11.33 -3.31 -8.75
C ALA A 65 11.80 -3.98 -10.05
N VAL A 66 11.73 -5.32 -10.13
CA VAL A 66 12.03 -6.08 -11.35
C VAL A 66 11.10 -5.69 -12.49
N SER A 67 9.79 -5.66 -12.22
CA SER A 67 8.79 -5.29 -13.22
C SER A 67 9.10 -3.92 -13.81
N LEU A 68 9.28 -2.89 -12.97
CA LEU A 68 9.56 -1.54 -13.43
C LEU A 68 10.92 -1.41 -14.14
N ALA A 69 11.97 -2.04 -13.63
CA ALA A 69 13.30 -1.99 -14.24
C ALA A 69 13.34 -2.63 -15.65
N GLN A 70 12.46 -3.59 -15.90
CA GLN A 70 12.37 -4.32 -17.17
C GLN A 70 11.26 -3.78 -18.10
N GLY A 71 10.61 -2.67 -17.75
CA GLY A 71 9.50 -2.10 -18.53
C GLY A 71 8.20 -2.93 -18.49
N GLY A 72 8.05 -3.76 -17.47
CA GLY A 72 6.84 -4.52 -17.16
C GLY A 72 5.73 -3.66 -16.52
N PRO A 73 4.61 -4.29 -16.13
CA PRO A 73 3.48 -3.58 -15.55
C PRO A 73 3.83 -2.92 -14.21
N ALA A 74 3.36 -1.68 -14.03
CA ALA A 74 3.46 -0.97 -12.76
C ALA A 74 2.42 -1.51 -11.75
N PRO A 75 2.75 -1.59 -10.45
CA PRO A 75 1.84 -2.15 -9.46
C PRO A 75 0.51 -1.37 -9.35
N LYS A 76 0.54 -0.03 -9.23
CA LYS A 76 -0.67 0.82 -9.15
C LYS A 76 -1.73 0.37 -8.13
N ILE A 77 -1.31 -0.21 -7.01
CA ILE A 77 -2.21 -0.76 -5.99
C ILE A 77 -2.31 0.09 -4.72
N LEU A 78 -1.35 0.97 -4.43
CA LEU A 78 -1.21 1.57 -3.11
C LEU A 78 -2.19 2.73 -2.87
N GLN A 79 -2.57 2.94 -1.62
CA GLN A 79 -3.10 4.23 -1.16
C GLN A 79 -1.98 5.29 -1.10
N GLU A 80 -2.36 6.56 -1.17
CA GLU A 80 -1.42 7.70 -1.15
C GLU A 80 -0.48 7.64 0.06
N TRP A 81 -1.05 7.47 1.26
CA TRP A 81 -0.26 7.49 2.50
C TRP A 81 0.76 6.35 2.57
N CYS A 82 0.48 5.21 1.92
CA CYS A 82 1.44 4.11 1.83
C CYS A 82 2.65 4.52 0.98
N TYR A 83 2.41 5.18 -0.17
CA TYR A 83 3.47 5.70 -1.03
C TYR A 83 4.29 6.78 -0.30
N ASP A 84 3.64 7.71 0.40
CA ASP A 84 4.33 8.72 1.19
C ASP A 84 5.17 8.11 2.32
N PHE A 85 4.64 7.10 3.01
CA PHE A 85 5.40 6.36 4.02
C PHE A 85 6.60 5.64 3.39
N LEU A 86 6.43 5.01 2.23
CA LEU A 86 7.54 4.36 1.53
C LEU A 86 8.67 5.32 1.22
N LEU A 87 8.41 6.62 1.03
CA LEU A 87 9.42 7.64 0.78
C LEU A 87 9.98 8.27 2.06
N THR A 88 9.13 8.53 3.05
CA THR A 88 9.48 9.37 4.22
C THR A 88 9.71 8.57 5.50
N GLY A 89 9.11 7.38 5.61
CA GLY A 89 9.04 6.61 6.86
C GLY A 89 8.04 7.14 7.88
N ASN A 90 7.21 8.14 7.51
CA ASN A 90 6.32 8.86 8.43
C ASN A 90 4.84 8.65 8.07
N LEU A 91 3.96 8.82 9.07
CA LEU A 91 2.50 8.65 8.95
C LEU A 91 1.75 10.00 8.92
N GLU A 92 2.37 11.04 8.36
CA GLU A 92 1.81 12.40 8.39
C GLU A 92 0.57 12.57 7.50
N THR A 93 0.49 11.81 6.41
CA THR A 93 -0.54 11.94 5.37
C THR A 93 -1.71 10.98 5.55
N VAL A 94 -1.70 10.15 6.60
CA VAL A 94 -2.79 9.23 6.91
C VAL A 94 -3.99 10.02 7.45
N ASP A 95 -5.17 9.71 6.93
CA ASP A 95 -6.44 10.27 7.33
C ASP A 95 -7.38 9.22 7.95
N VAL A 96 -8.40 9.68 8.67
CA VAL A 96 -9.41 8.81 9.29
C VAL A 96 -10.12 7.94 8.26
N LYS A 97 -10.31 8.44 7.03
CA LYS A 97 -10.91 7.68 5.92
C LYS A 97 -10.06 6.50 5.44
N ASP A 98 -8.78 6.45 5.81
CA ASP A 98 -7.85 5.38 5.43
C ASP A 98 -7.92 4.18 6.40
N VAL A 99 -8.77 4.25 7.43
CA VAL A 99 -9.00 3.15 8.35
C VAL A 99 -10.00 2.16 7.74
N HIS A 100 -9.49 0.98 7.37
CA HIS A 100 -10.29 -0.12 6.80
C HIS A 100 -10.60 -1.25 7.80
N ASP A 101 -10.02 -1.22 9.00
CA ASP A 101 -10.30 -2.20 10.05
C ASP A 101 -11.71 -1.97 10.59
N GLN A 102 -12.60 -2.94 10.40
CA GLN A 102 -14.03 -2.80 10.73
C GLN A 102 -14.26 -2.44 12.21
N GLU A 103 -13.46 -3.01 13.12
CA GLU A 103 -13.60 -2.73 14.55
C GLU A 103 -13.17 -1.29 14.85
N LEU A 104 -12.04 -0.85 14.28
CA LEU A 104 -11.54 0.51 14.47
C LEU A 104 -12.42 1.57 13.80
N SER A 105 -12.95 1.29 12.61
CA SER A 105 -13.91 2.18 11.92
C SER A 105 -15.20 2.31 12.72
N SER A 106 -15.71 1.20 13.29
CA SER A 106 -16.88 1.23 14.17
C SER A 106 -16.60 2.03 15.45
N LEU A 107 -15.40 1.89 16.02
CA LEU A 107 -14.96 2.67 17.18
C LEU A 107 -14.88 4.16 16.87
N ILE A 108 -14.33 4.54 15.71
CA ILE A 108 -14.28 5.93 15.25
C ILE A 108 -15.70 6.51 15.13
N GLN A 109 -16.62 5.77 14.50
CA GLN A 109 -18.01 6.20 14.39
C GLN A 109 -18.67 6.36 15.76
N MET A 110 -18.47 5.41 16.67
CA MET A 110 -18.99 5.50 18.02
C MET A 110 -18.47 6.75 18.74
N VAL A 111 -17.15 7.01 18.68
CA VAL A 111 -16.53 8.22 19.27
C VAL A 111 -17.13 9.50 18.69
N GLU A 112 -17.48 9.52 17.40
CA GLU A 112 -18.11 10.67 16.76
C GLU A 112 -19.53 10.91 17.30
N GLU A 113 -20.35 9.85 17.38
CA GLU A 113 -21.79 9.96 17.65
C GLU A 113 -22.15 10.13 19.13
N VAL A 114 -21.44 9.47 20.06
CA VAL A 114 -21.85 9.43 21.47
C VAL A 114 -21.25 10.58 22.30
N GLU A 115 -22.02 11.14 23.25
CA GLU A 115 -21.49 12.13 24.19
C GLU A 115 -20.69 11.50 25.34
N ASP A 116 -21.15 10.35 25.83
CA ASP A 116 -20.48 9.57 26.87
C ASP A 116 -19.63 8.45 26.25
N LEU A 117 -18.32 8.53 26.47
CA LEU A 117 -17.31 7.61 25.94
C LEU A 117 -16.96 6.48 26.93
N SER A 118 -17.70 6.36 28.04
CA SER A 118 -17.48 5.34 29.06
C SER A 118 -17.47 3.92 28.48
N SER A 119 -18.34 3.63 27.52
CA SER A 119 -18.50 2.31 26.87
C SER A 119 -17.31 1.89 25.99
N CYS A 120 -16.56 2.84 25.44
CA CYS A 120 -15.45 2.57 24.52
C CYS A 120 -14.08 2.98 25.08
N THR A 121 -14.02 3.37 26.36
CA THR A 121 -12.80 3.83 27.04
C THR A 121 -11.66 2.81 26.94
N GLU A 122 -11.93 1.53 27.18
CA GLU A 122 -10.90 0.48 27.09
C GLU A 122 -10.34 0.34 25.66
N GLN A 123 -11.20 0.39 24.65
CA GLN A 123 -10.79 0.29 23.25
C GLN A 123 -9.94 1.49 22.82
N ILE A 124 -10.31 2.70 23.27
CA ILE A 124 -9.53 3.93 23.05
C ILE A 124 -8.15 3.81 23.69
N ILE A 125 -8.06 3.32 24.92
CA ILE A 125 -6.79 3.10 25.62
C ILE A 125 -5.94 2.04 24.91
N ASN A 126 -6.55 0.95 24.43
CA ASN A 126 -5.86 -0.10 23.68
C ASN A 126 -5.31 0.40 22.33
N CYS A 127 -5.89 1.46 21.76
CA CYS A 127 -5.34 2.17 20.60
C CYS A 127 -4.12 3.05 20.96
N GLY A 128 -3.78 3.18 22.24
CA GLY A 128 -2.63 3.96 22.72
C GLY A 128 -2.95 5.43 23.03
N TYR A 129 -4.22 5.81 23.13
CA TYR A 129 -4.59 7.17 23.54
C TYR A 129 -4.41 7.33 25.06
N THR A 130 -3.58 8.28 25.47
CA THR A 130 -3.25 8.54 26.88
C THR A 130 -3.76 9.88 27.41
N GLY A 131 -4.52 10.62 26.58
CA GLY A 131 -5.10 11.91 26.97
C GLY A 131 -6.43 11.75 27.73
N PRO A 132 -7.06 12.87 28.13
CA PRO A 132 -8.41 12.84 28.70
C PRO A 132 -9.42 12.30 27.68
N ILE A 133 -10.23 11.32 28.09
CA ILE A 133 -11.29 10.71 27.27
C ILE A 133 -12.59 11.45 27.58
N ASN A 134 -12.94 12.41 26.73
CA ASN A 134 -14.16 13.21 26.84
C ASN A 134 -14.51 13.85 25.48
N LYS A 135 -15.68 14.48 25.41
CA LYS A 135 -16.21 15.10 24.18
C LYS A 135 -15.31 16.17 23.57
N ASP A 136 -14.53 16.89 24.40
CA ASP A 136 -13.67 17.98 23.93
C ASP A 136 -12.40 17.45 23.23
N ASN A 137 -12.11 16.15 23.36
CA ASN A 137 -10.93 15.52 22.77
C ASN A 137 -11.26 14.48 21.68
N LYS A 138 -12.49 14.44 21.16
CA LYS A 138 -12.92 13.47 20.13
C LYS A 138 -11.97 13.42 18.93
N ASP A 139 -11.54 14.56 18.40
CA ASP A 139 -10.63 14.60 17.24
C ASP A 139 -9.25 13.98 17.55
N LYS A 140 -8.74 14.19 18.75
CA LYS A 140 -7.46 13.57 19.18
C LYS A 140 -7.62 12.06 19.37
N ILE A 141 -8.77 11.62 19.88
CA ILE A 141 -9.10 10.20 20.04
C ILE A 141 -9.19 9.52 18.67
N LYS A 142 -9.97 10.08 17.74
CA LYS A 142 -10.06 9.58 16.35
C LYS A 142 -8.69 9.53 15.68
N ARG A 143 -7.88 10.58 15.85
CA ARG A 143 -6.50 10.61 15.34
C ARG A 143 -5.64 9.49 15.93
N ALA A 144 -5.76 9.21 17.23
CA ALA A 144 -5.01 8.12 17.85
C ALA A 144 -5.44 6.74 17.32
N ILE A 145 -6.74 6.52 17.13
CA ILE A 145 -7.27 5.27 16.53
C ILE A 145 -6.78 5.10 15.09
N MET A 146 -6.82 6.18 14.29
CA MET A 146 -6.28 6.19 12.93
C MET A 146 -4.79 5.85 12.92
N LEU A 147 -3.99 6.53 13.76
CA LEU A 147 -2.54 6.30 13.83
C LEU A 147 -2.23 4.88 14.31
N HIS A 148 -3.02 4.32 15.23
CA HIS A 148 -2.90 2.94 15.67
C HIS A 148 -3.10 1.96 14.50
N SER A 149 -4.15 2.17 13.69
CA SER A 149 -4.41 1.37 12.50
C SER A 149 -3.25 1.40 11.50
N ALA A 150 -2.72 2.58 11.20
CA ALA A 150 -1.61 2.73 10.26
C ALA A 150 -0.27 2.22 10.83
N ALA A 151 0.00 2.46 12.12
CA ALA A 151 1.22 2.03 12.79
C ALA A 151 1.44 0.52 12.71
N ARG A 152 0.36 -0.27 12.83
CA ARG A 152 0.38 -1.74 12.69
C ARG A 152 0.93 -2.21 11.35
N ARG A 153 0.81 -1.40 10.28
CA ARG A 153 1.23 -1.74 8.91
C ARG A 153 2.63 -1.24 8.56
N THR A 154 3.27 -0.47 9.45
CA THR A 154 4.59 0.13 9.19
C THR A 154 5.69 -0.92 9.00
N LEU A 155 5.61 -2.07 9.67
CA LEU A 155 6.59 -3.15 9.51
C LEU A 155 6.49 -3.78 8.10
N MET A 156 5.28 -4.01 7.61
CA MET A 156 5.04 -4.51 6.25
C MET A 156 5.52 -3.51 5.19
N LEU A 157 5.22 -2.22 5.38
CA LEU A 157 5.69 -1.17 4.49
C LEU A 157 7.22 -1.01 4.52
N ARG A 158 7.87 -1.16 5.68
CA ARG A 158 9.34 -1.17 5.78
C ARG A 158 9.94 -2.34 5.02
N GLN A 159 9.39 -3.54 5.18
CA GLN A 159 9.86 -4.72 4.47
C GLN A 159 9.62 -4.59 2.95
N LEU A 160 8.48 -4.01 2.53
CA LEU A 160 8.22 -3.65 1.13
C LEU A 160 9.26 -2.66 0.59
N ARG A 161 9.58 -1.61 1.37
CA ARG A 161 10.61 -0.61 1.05
C ARG A 161 11.98 -1.26 0.86
N GLU A 162 12.35 -2.26 1.66
CA GLU A 162 13.60 -3.01 1.48
C GLU A 162 13.67 -3.69 0.11
N GLY A 163 12.59 -4.35 -0.32
CA GLY A 163 12.55 -4.99 -1.64
C GLY A 163 12.67 -3.98 -2.80
N LEU A 164 12.04 -2.81 -2.65
CA LEU A 164 12.12 -1.70 -3.60
C LEU A 164 13.52 -1.07 -3.71
N GLN A 165 14.48 -1.41 -2.83
CA GLN A 165 15.86 -0.95 -2.98
C GLN A 165 16.58 -1.65 -4.14
N LEU A 166 16.03 -2.76 -4.63
CA LEU A 166 16.58 -3.47 -5.78
C LEU A 166 16.70 -2.52 -6.99
N TYR A 167 17.83 -2.63 -7.71
CA TYR A 167 18.22 -1.73 -8.80
C TYR A 167 18.31 -0.23 -8.41
N GLY A 168 18.33 0.09 -7.11
CA GLY A 168 18.36 1.47 -6.62
C GLY A 168 17.05 2.22 -6.82
N LEU A 169 15.93 1.53 -7.03
CA LEU A 169 14.63 2.13 -7.35
C LEU A 169 14.15 3.10 -6.26
N MET A 170 14.36 2.80 -4.97
CA MET A 170 14.05 3.76 -3.90
C MET A 170 14.71 5.13 -4.10
N GLY A 171 15.96 5.18 -4.53
CA GLY A 171 16.65 6.45 -4.80
C GLY A 171 16.09 7.20 -6.02
N VAL A 172 15.51 6.48 -6.99
CA VAL A 172 14.80 7.08 -8.12
C VAL A 172 13.45 7.65 -7.66
N MET A 173 12.70 6.90 -6.86
CA MET A 173 11.41 7.32 -6.32
C MET A 173 11.56 8.58 -5.43
N GLU A 174 12.58 8.62 -4.58
CA GLU A 174 12.84 9.77 -3.71
C GLU A 174 13.18 11.05 -4.49
N LYS A 175 13.88 10.92 -5.62
CA LYS A 175 14.25 12.03 -6.52
C LYS A 175 13.10 12.47 -7.43
N ASN A 176 12.22 11.54 -7.83
CA ASN A 176 11.17 11.75 -8.82
C ASN A 176 9.78 11.46 -8.25
N ARG A 177 9.50 11.93 -7.03
CA ARG A 177 8.31 11.55 -6.24
C ARG A 177 7.01 11.64 -7.02
N GLN A 178 6.77 12.76 -7.70
CA GLN A 178 5.51 12.97 -8.44
C GLN A 178 5.41 12.05 -9.66
N LEU A 179 6.51 11.83 -10.39
CA LEU A 179 6.52 10.97 -11.57
C LEU A 179 6.37 9.49 -11.22
N CYS A 180 6.96 9.07 -10.10
CA CYS A 180 6.85 7.70 -9.63
C CYS A 180 5.52 7.41 -8.96
N ARG A 181 4.80 8.42 -8.46
CA ARG A 181 3.51 8.26 -7.76
C ARG A 181 2.54 7.40 -8.56
N ASP A 182 2.33 7.72 -9.83
CA ASP A 182 1.34 7.05 -10.69
C ASP A 182 1.73 5.62 -11.09
N LEU A 183 2.94 5.18 -10.74
CA LEU A 183 3.37 3.78 -10.89
C LEU A 183 2.93 2.92 -9.70
N PHE A 184 2.68 3.53 -8.54
CA PHE A 184 2.43 2.83 -7.29
C PHE A 184 1.03 3.06 -6.76
N VAL A 185 0.56 4.30 -6.79
CA VAL A 185 -0.73 4.69 -6.25
C VAL A 185 -1.83 4.28 -7.22
N ALA A 186 -2.92 3.70 -6.69
CA ALA A 186 -4.10 3.44 -7.50
C ALA A 186 -4.67 4.76 -8.03
N GLY A 187 -4.92 4.83 -9.34
CA GLY A 187 -5.56 6.01 -9.92
C GLY A 187 -6.99 6.16 -9.40
N ASN A 188 -7.42 7.39 -9.12
CA ASN A 188 -8.84 7.67 -8.96
C ASN A 188 -9.51 7.31 -10.29
N SER A 189 -10.42 6.35 -10.28
CA SER A 189 -11.31 6.09 -11.41
C SER A 189 -12.39 7.17 -11.50
N ASP A 190 -11.99 8.44 -11.49
CA ASP A 190 -12.84 9.62 -11.68
C ASP A 190 -12.24 10.47 -12.80
N GLU A 191 -12.10 9.89 -13.99
CA GLU A 191 -12.00 10.64 -15.25
C GLU A 191 -12.43 9.73 -16.40
N VAL A 192 -13.75 9.65 -16.58
CA VAL A 192 -14.35 9.49 -17.91
C VAL A 192 -15.38 10.60 -18.04
N ASN A 193 -14.96 11.69 -18.70
CA ASN A 193 -15.89 12.67 -19.28
C ASN A 193 -16.76 12.00 -20.35
#